data_AF-A0A850KJV0-F1
#
_entry.id   AF-A0A850KJV0-F1
#
_cell.length_a   1.000
_cell.length_b   1.000
_cell.length_c   1.000
_cell.angle_alpha   90.00
_cell.angle_beta   90.00
_cell.angle_gamma   90.00
#
_symmetry.space_group_name_H-M   'P 1'
#
loop_
_entity.id
_entity.type
_entity.pdbx_description
1 polymer ?
#
loop_
_entity_poly.entity_id
_entity_poly.type
_entity_poly.pdbx_seq_one_letter_code
_entity_poly.pdbx_strand_id
1 'polypeptide(L)' 'WDIAAGILLVKEAGGFVSEFDARQKMLETGDVVCGNEYQHSLLLKTFRDARKRA' A
#
# COMPACT_ATOMS: atom_id res chain seq x y z
N TRP A 1 4.78 10.11 -10.92
CA TRP A 1 3.55 10.34 -11.70
C TRP A 1 2.94 9.02 -12.18
N ASP A 2 3.77 8.02 -12.46
CA ASP A 2 3.39 6.71 -13.01
C ASP A 2 2.36 5.93 -12.19
N ILE A 3 2.33 6.15 -10.86
CA ILE A 3 1.42 5.45 -9.94
C ILE A 3 0.16 6.25 -9.58
N ALA A 4 0.09 7.54 -9.90
CA ALA A 4 -0.95 8.44 -9.39
C ALA A 4 -2.36 8.04 -9.87
N ALA A 5 -2.50 7.71 -11.15
CA ALA A 5 -3.76 7.26 -11.73
C ALA A 5 -4.23 5.92 -11.10
N GLY A 6 -3.32 4.98 -10.88
CA GLY A 6 -3.63 3.69 -10.25
C GLY A 6 -4.12 3.83 -8.81
N ILE A 7 -3.52 4.74 -8.03
CA ILE A 7 -3.97 5.03 -6.67
C ILE A 7 -5.43 5.49 -6.66
N LEU A 8 -5.82 6.35 -7.59
CA LEU A 8 -7.20 6.83 -7.69
C LEU A 8 -8.16 5.69 -8.05
N LEU A 9 -7.83 4.89 -9.06
CA LEU A 9 -8.66 3.76 -9.49
C LEU A 9 -8.96 2.77 -8.36
N VAL A 10 -7.93 2.39 -7.58
CA VAL A 10 -8.12 1.46 -6.46
C VAL A 10 -9.01 2.05 -5.37
N LYS A 11 -8.84 3.35 -5.05
CA LYS A 11 -9.66 4.03 -4.05
C LYS A 11 -11.13 4.12 -4.46
N GLU A 12 -11.40 4.45 -5.72
CA GLU A 12 -12.78 4.51 -6.24
C GLU A 12 -13.45 3.13 -6.27
N ALA A 13 -12.67 2.05 -6.42
CA ALA A 13 -13.16 0.68 -6.29
C ALA A 13 -13.39 0.23 -4.82
N GLY A 14 -13.21 1.13 -3.84
CA GLY A 14 -13.33 0.82 -2.41
C GLY A 14 -12.10 0.10 -1.83
N GLY A 15 -10.99 0.08 -2.56
CA GLY A 15 -9.73 -0.50 -2.12
C GLY A 15 -8.91 0.44 -1.23
N PHE A 16 -7.95 -0.15 -0.53
CA PHE A 16 -7.00 0.55 0.33
C PHE A 16 -5.66 0.66 -0.37
N VAL A 17 -4.99 1.80 -0.18
CA VAL A 17 -3.65 2.06 -0.71
C VAL A 17 -2.82 2.80 0.34
N SER A 18 -1.62 2.33 0.63
CA SER A 18 -0.66 2.95 1.55
C SER A 18 0.78 2.58 1.20
N GLU A 19 1.75 3.16 1.91
CA GLU A 19 3.12 2.62 1.97
C GLU A 19 3.26 1.55 3.08
N PHE A 20 4.46 0.95 3.24
CA PHE A 20 4.70 -0.12 4.22
C PHE A 20 4.40 0.26 5.69
N ASP A 21 4.51 1.54 6.03
CA ASP A 21 4.20 2.07 7.36
C ASP A 21 2.74 2.55 7.50
N ALA A 22 1.87 2.16 6.56
CA ALA A 22 0.46 2.51 6.51
C ALA A 22 0.18 4.03 6.44
N ARG A 23 1.14 4.82 5.90
CA ARG A 23 0.96 6.26 5.71
C ARG A 23 0.55 6.59 4.28
N GLN A 24 0.18 7.84 4.07
CA GLN A 24 -0.22 8.37 2.77
C GLN A 24 0.93 9.07 2.02
N LYS A 25 2.11 8.43 1.94
CA LYS A 25 3.33 9.00 1.32
C LYS A 25 3.80 8.32 0.02
N MET A 26 2.95 7.50 -0.60
CA MET A 26 3.30 6.71 -1.80
C MET A 26 3.87 7.54 -2.96
N LEU A 27 3.40 8.77 -3.16
CA LEU A 27 3.92 9.65 -4.23
C LEU A 27 5.32 10.20 -3.93
N GLU A 28 5.71 10.24 -2.66
CA GLU A 28 7.04 10.66 -2.21
C GLU A 28 8.02 9.48 -2.17
N THR A 29 7.58 8.34 -1.61
CA THR A 29 8.44 7.18 -1.38
C THR A 29 8.56 6.26 -2.60
N GLY A 30 7.54 6.24 -3.46
CA GLY A 30 7.41 5.26 -4.54
C GLY A 30 6.91 3.89 -4.07
N ASP A 31 6.81 3.66 -2.76
CA ASP A 31 6.32 2.42 -2.18
C ASP A 31 4.79 2.39 -2.20
N VAL A 32 4.23 1.31 -2.76
CA VAL A 32 2.79 1.12 -2.89
C VAL A 32 2.39 -0.27 -2.42
N VAL A 33 1.51 -0.32 -1.43
CA VAL A 33 0.78 -1.50 -0.99
C VAL A 33 -0.70 -1.22 -1.22
N CYS A 34 -1.38 -2.08 -1.97
CA CYS A 34 -2.80 -1.94 -2.27
C CYS A 34 -3.57 -3.27 -2.18
N GLY A 35 -4.87 -3.19 -1.96
CA GLY A 35 -5.76 -4.35 -1.90
C GLY A 35 -7.10 -4.03 -1.24
N ASN A 36 -7.96 -5.04 -1.12
CA ASN A 36 -9.15 -4.91 -0.27
C ASN A 36 -8.76 -4.86 1.23
N GLU A 37 -9.74 -4.60 2.11
CA GLU A 37 -9.50 -4.45 3.56
C GLU A 37 -8.68 -5.60 4.17
N TYR A 38 -9.03 -6.85 3.83
CA TYR A 38 -8.37 -8.04 4.34
C TYR A 38 -6.95 -8.20 3.80
N GLN A 39 -6.79 -8.11 2.47
CA GLN A 39 -5.51 -8.29 1.79
C GLN A 39 -4.51 -7.19 2.16
N HIS A 40 -4.96 -5.93 2.22
CA HIS A 40 -4.10 -4.80 2.58
C HIS A 40 -3.52 -4.99 3.99
N SER A 41 -4.35 -5.41 4.94
CA SER A 41 -3.91 -5.70 6.33
C SER A 41 -2.92 -6.87 6.39
N LEU A 42 -3.18 -7.94 5.63
CA LEU A 42 -2.29 -9.11 5.54
C LEU A 42 -0.93 -8.76 4.93
N LEU A 43 -0.92 -7.99 3.83
CA LEU A 43 0.29 -7.56 3.15
C LEU A 43 1.16 -6.70 4.06
N LEU A 44 0.57 -5.70 4.74
CA LEU A 44 1.31 -4.86 5.69
C LEU A 44 1.94 -5.67 6.82
N LYS A 45 1.24 -6.66 7.36
CA LYS A 45 1.80 -7.57 8.36
C LYS A 45 2.98 -8.36 7.79
N THR A 46 2.80 -8.95 6.61
CA THR A 46 3.81 -9.77 5.93
C THR A 46 5.09 -8.97 5.66
N PHE A 47 4.97 -7.75 5.14
CA PHE A 47 6.12 -6.89 4.85
C PHE A 47 6.85 -6.44 6.12
N ARG A 48 6.13 -6.09 7.19
CA ARG A 48 6.75 -5.78 8.49
C ARG A 48 7.52 -6.97 9.05
N ASP A 49 6.97 -8.17 8.96
CA ASP A 49 7.62 -9.38 9.44
C ASP A 49 8.82 -9.79 8.59
N ALA A 50 8.82 -9.48 7.29
CA ALA A 50 9.96 -9.67 6.40
C ALA A 50 11.08 -8.66 6.72
N ARG A 51 10.77 -7.38 6.92
CA ARG A 51 11.75 -6.33 7.29
C ARG A 51 12.46 -6.60 8.61
N LYS A 52 11.80 -7.25 9.58
CA LYS A 52 12.43 -7.64 10.86
C LYS A 52 13.48 -8.75 10.73
N ARG A 53 13.43 -9.51 9.63
CA ARG A 53 14.33 -10.66 9.39
C ARG A 53 15.51 -10.31 8.49
N ALA A 54 15.46 -9.14 7.84
CA ALA A 54 16.56 -8.57 7.07
C ALA A 54 17.45 -7.74 8.00
#